data_AF-A0A419SK61-F1
#
_entry.id   AF-A0A419SK61-F1
#
_cell.length_a   1.000
_cell.length_b   1.000
_cell.length_c   1.000
_cell.angle_alpha   90.00
_cell.angle_beta   90.00
_cell.angle_gamma   90.00
#
_symmetry.space_group_name_H-M   'P 1'
#
loop_
_entity.id
_entity.type
_entity.pdbx_description
1 polymer ?
#
loop_
_entity_poly.entity_id
_entity_poly.type
_entity_poly.pdbx_seq_one_letter_code
_entity_poly.pdbx_strand_id
1 'polypeptide(L)'
;MKSAPIRDGIFFVRYQERCKIKKEVIERSLIVMNVLPIRLKMLRKQLKFTQEDVAKRASTTIANISGYESGNQTPSSPMLLRLSNALNCSVDYLFGRSDEPRYSPEQSHELENERPISVHELVERYTILMDDGDALTKEEVAEMLDYIQVRRKMKEKR
;
A
#
# COMPACT_ATOMS: atom_id res chain seq x y z
N MET A 1 -10.80 29.46 54.90
CA MET A 1 -12.01 29.55 54.04
C MET A 1 -11.61 30.04 52.65
N LYS A 2 -11.57 29.14 51.66
CA LYS A 2 -11.75 29.47 50.24
C LYS A 2 -12.62 28.36 49.66
N SER A 3 -13.87 28.70 49.38
CA SER A 3 -14.89 27.84 48.79
C SER A 3 -14.51 27.50 47.35
N ALA A 4 -14.59 26.21 47.00
CA ALA A 4 -14.50 25.78 45.61
C ALA A 4 -15.83 26.09 44.89
N PRO A 5 -15.82 26.57 43.63
CA PRO A 5 -17.05 26.86 42.92
C PRO A 5 -17.73 25.55 42.52
N ILE A 6 -19.06 25.54 42.68
CA ILE A 6 -19.96 24.46 42.32
C ILE A 6 -19.83 24.22 40.80
N ARG A 7 -19.39 23.02 40.40
CA ARG A 7 -19.29 22.62 38.99
C ARG A 7 -20.70 22.47 38.42
N ASP A 8 -21.06 23.34 37.48
CA ASP A 8 -22.34 23.28 36.75
C ASP A 8 -22.60 21.89 36.15
N GLY A 9 -23.78 21.32 36.44
CA GLY A 9 -24.18 19.98 36.00
C GLY A 9 -24.15 19.77 34.48
N ILE A 10 -24.23 20.86 33.70
CA ILE A 10 -24.09 20.85 32.24
C ILE A 10 -22.68 20.39 31.82
N PHE A 11 -21.64 20.74 32.58
CA PHE A 11 -20.27 20.29 32.32
C PHE A 11 -20.12 18.79 32.60
N PHE A 12 -20.78 18.27 33.64
CA PHE A 12 -20.74 16.85 33.98
C PHE A 12 -21.51 16.00 32.97
N VAL A 13 -22.69 16.44 32.52
CA VAL A 13 -23.47 15.78 31.47
C VAL A 13 -22.69 15.79 30.15
N ARG A 14 -22.12 16.93 29.73
CA ARG A 14 -21.28 17.00 28.52
C ARG A 14 -19.99 16.18 28.63
N TYR A 15 -19.41 16.04 29.82
CA TYR A 15 -18.27 15.16 30.07
C TYR A 15 -18.68 13.69 29.96
N GLN A 16 -19.82 13.31 30.53
CA GLN A 16 -20.37 11.96 30.41
C GLN A 16 -20.73 11.61 28.95
N GLU A 17 -21.33 12.54 28.20
CA GLU A 17 -21.65 12.36 26.77
C GLU A 17 -20.40 12.29 25.90
N ARG A 18 -19.39 13.15 26.14
CA ARG A 18 -18.07 13.04 25.48
C ARG A 18 -17.36 11.72 25.80
N CYS A 19 -17.51 11.20 27.02
CA CYS A 19 -16.98 9.89 27.40
C CYS A 19 -17.73 8.74 26.72
N LYS A 20 -19.06 8.82 26.56
CA LYS A 20 -19.86 7.84 25.82
C LYS A 20 -19.49 7.79 24.34
N ILE A 21 -19.36 8.95 23.69
CA ILE A 21 -18.93 9.04 22.28
C ILE A 21 -17.51 8.48 22.10
N LYS A 22 -16.57 8.81 23.00
CA LYS A 22 -15.22 8.21 22.96
C LYS A 22 -15.28 6.70 23.17
N LYS A 23 -16.11 6.20 24.08
CA LYS A 23 -16.24 4.76 24.35
C LYS A 23 -16.86 4.01 23.17
N GLU A 24 -17.88 4.55 22.52
CA GLU A 24 -18.51 3.97 21.32
C GLU A 24 -17.61 4.04 20.07
N VAL A 25 -16.85 5.13 19.89
CA VAL A 25 -15.86 5.22 18.80
C VAL A 25 -14.69 4.25 19.05
N ILE A 26 -14.27 4.09 20.31
CA ILE A 26 -13.29 3.08 20.71
C ILE A 26 -13.85 1.66 20.54
N GLU A 27 -15.13 1.40 20.84
CA GLU A 27 -15.81 0.11 20.63
C GLU A 27 -16.05 -0.21 19.15
N ARG A 28 -16.42 0.77 18.32
CA ARG A 28 -16.45 0.62 16.85
C ARG A 28 -15.05 0.44 16.26
N SER A 29 -14.03 1.05 16.86
CA SER A 29 -12.62 0.83 16.57
C SER A 29 -12.12 -0.56 17.04
N LEU A 30 -12.69 -1.12 18.10
CA LEU A 30 -12.33 -2.44 18.66
C LEU A 30 -12.77 -3.60 17.78
N ILE A 31 -13.79 -3.43 16.92
CA ILE A 31 -14.20 -4.46 15.94
C ILE A 31 -13.10 -4.69 14.87
N VAL A 32 -12.18 -3.75 14.71
CA VAL A 32 -11.01 -3.88 13.80
C VAL A 32 -9.87 -4.70 14.43
N MET A 33 -9.91 -4.94 15.75
CA MET A 33 -8.91 -5.76 16.44
C MET A 33 -9.17 -7.25 16.20
N ASN A 34 -8.71 -7.75 15.06
CA ASN A 34 -7.66 -8.78 14.98
C ASN A 34 -7.63 -9.45 13.58
N VAL A 35 -7.65 -8.65 12.51
CA VAL A 35 -7.61 -9.17 11.12
C VAL A 35 -6.25 -9.83 10.82
N LEU A 36 -5.16 -9.29 11.38
CA LEU A 36 -3.81 -9.74 11.08
C LEU A 36 -3.57 -11.22 11.40
N PRO A 37 -3.88 -11.74 12.61
CA PRO A 37 -3.62 -13.15 12.91
C PRO A 37 -4.40 -14.11 12.01
N ILE A 38 -5.62 -13.73 11.63
CA ILE A 38 -6.49 -14.51 10.74
C ILE A 38 -5.89 -14.56 9.34
N ARG A 39 -5.57 -13.39 8.75
CA ARG A 39 -5.03 -13.30 7.38
C ARG A 39 -3.62 -13.91 7.29
N LEU A 40 -2.79 -13.73 8.31
CA LEU A 40 -1.46 -14.34 8.40
C LEU A 40 -1.55 -15.86 8.34
N LYS A 41 -2.40 -16.45 9.21
CA LYS A 41 -2.61 -17.91 9.26
C LYS A 41 -3.23 -18.45 7.98
N MET A 42 -4.15 -17.69 7.38
CA MET A 42 -4.81 -18.06 6.12
C MET A 42 -3.81 -18.10 4.96
N LEU A 43 -3.05 -17.03 4.74
CA LEU A 43 -2.04 -16.96 3.68
C LEU A 43 -0.98 -18.05 3.84
N ARG A 44 -0.50 -18.27 5.07
CA ARG A 44 0.46 -19.34 5.35
C ARG A 44 -0.08 -20.71 4.90
N LYS A 45 -1.33 -21.02 5.23
CA LYS A 45 -1.98 -22.28 4.82
C LYS A 45 -2.19 -22.37 3.31
N GLN A 46 -2.59 -21.27 2.66
CA GLN A 46 -2.77 -21.21 1.20
C GLN A 46 -1.44 -21.47 0.46
N LEU A 47 -0.34 -20.93 0.97
CA LEU A 47 1.00 -21.14 0.45
C LEU A 47 1.63 -22.47 0.89
N LYS A 48 0.91 -23.29 1.67
CA LYS A 48 1.37 -24.57 2.23
C LYS A 48 2.65 -24.46 3.07
N PHE A 49 2.85 -23.33 3.74
CA PHE A 49 4.00 -23.11 4.61
C PHE A 49 3.71 -23.57 6.05
N THR A 50 4.74 -24.13 6.69
CA THR A 50 4.74 -24.34 8.13
C THR A 50 5.03 -23.01 8.86
N GLN A 51 4.77 -22.95 10.17
CA GLN A 51 5.17 -21.78 10.95
C GLN A 51 6.69 -21.57 10.94
N GLU A 52 7.45 -22.66 10.83
CA GLU A 52 8.90 -22.65 10.69
C GLU A 52 9.35 -22.05 9.36
N ASP A 53 8.67 -22.38 8.25
CA ASP A 53 8.99 -21.82 6.94
C ASP A 53 8.79 -20.30 6.91
N VAL A 54 7.68 -19.82 7.47
CA VAL A 54 7.40 -18.38 7.57
C VAL A 54 8.42 -17.71 8.50
N ALA A 55 8.77 -18.34 9.61
CA ALA A 55 9.78 -17.81 10.53
C ALA A 55 11.15 -17.65 9.84
N LYS A 56 11.59 -18.65 9.06
CA LYS A 56 12.83 -18.58 8.27
C LYS A 56 12.78 -17.46 7.23
N ARG A 57 11.68 -17.37 6.45
CA ARG A 57 11.52 -16.35 5.40
C ARG A 57 11.45 -14.93 5.95
N ALA A 58 10.71 -14.73 7.04
CA ALA A 58 10.64 -13.43 7.73
C ALA A 58 11.83 -13.19 8.67
N SER A 59 12.79 -14.13 8.72
CA SER A 59 13.96 -14.19 9.62
C SER A 59 13.63 -13.75 11.07
N THR A 60 12.65 -14.45 11.64
CA THR A 60 12.15 -14.36 13.01
C THR A 60 12.08 -15.75 13.64
N THR A 61 11.56 -15.87 14.85
CA THR A 61 11.42 -17.16 15.54
C THR A 61 10.03 -17.78 15.32
N ILE A 62 9.94 -19.10 15.44
CA ILE A 62 8.66 -19.83 15.38
C ILE A 62 7.70 -19.35 16.47
N ALA A 63 8.23 -19.06 17.66
CA ALA A 63 7.47 -18.53 18.79
C ALA A 63 6.80 -17.18 18.45
N ASN A 64 7.52 -16.28 17.76
CA ASN A 64 6.96 -15.01 17.31
C ASN A 64 5.83 -15.23 16.30
N ILE A 65 6.00 -16.12 15.31
CA ILE A 65 4.93 -16.43 14.34
C ILE A 65 3.70 -16.99 15.05
N SER A 66 3.88 -17.90 16.00
CA SER A 66 2.79 -18.45 16.81
C SER A 66 2.09 -17.37 17.65
N GLY A 67 2.87 -16.46 18.25
CA GLY A 67 2.37 -15.29 18.97
C GLY A 67 1.55 -14.35 18.09
N TYR A 68 1.99 -14.12 16.85
CA TYR A 68 1.26 -13.32 15.87
C TYR A 68 -0.01 -14.04 15.41
N GLU A 69 0.02 -15.33 15.09
CA GLU A 69 -1.17 -16.08 14.64
C GLU A 69 -2.24 -16.30 15.72
N SER A 70 -1.85 -16.21 16.99
CA SER A 70 -2.78 -16.25 18.13
C SER A 70 -3.29 -14.87 18.53
N GLY A 71 -2.69 -13.79 18.03
CA GLY A 71 -2.99 -12.43 18.44
C GLY A 71 -2.43 -12.04 19.82
N ASN A 72 -1.63 -12.90 20.43
CA ASN A 72 -0.98 -12.63 21.72
C ASN A 72 0.17 -11.63 21.60
N GLN A 73 0.72 -11.47 20.40
CA GLN A 73 1.78 -10.53 20.09
C GLN A 73 1.45 -9.73 18.84
N THR A 74 1.88 -8.48 18.82
CA THR A 74 1.77 -7.59 17.66
C THR A 74 3.14 -7.44 17.01
N PRO A 75 3.28 -7.68 15.70
CA PRO A 75 4.54 -7.45 15.00
C PRO A 75 4.87 -5.94 14.96
N SER A 76 6.16 -5.61 15.09
CA SER A 76 6.64 -4.24 14.84
C SER A 76 6.51 -3.88 13.35
N SER A 77 6.53 -2.58 13.02
CA SER A 77 6.47 -2.12 11.62
C SER A 77 7.55 -2.76 10.72
N PRO A 78 8.83 -2.90 11.13
CA PRO A 78 9.82 -3.63 10.34
C PRO A 78 9.51 -5.12 10.18
N MET A 79 8.98 -5.77 11.23
CA MET A 79 8.59 -7.18 11.16
C MET A 79 7.43 -7.40 10.19
N LEU A 80 6.49 -6.47 10.16
CA LEU A 80 5.34 -6.50 9.27
C LEU A 80 5.74 -6.49 7.79
N LEU A 81 6.71 -5.65 7.41
CA LEU A 81 7.26 -5.65 6.05
C LEU A 81 7.94 -6.98 5.71
N ARG A 82 8.62 -7.59 6.68
CA ARG A 82 9.26 -8.91 6.49
C ARG A 82 8.22 -10.02 6.32
N LEU A 83 7.12 -9.95 7.08
CA LEU A 83 6.00 -10.88 6.93
C LEU A 83 5.29 -10.71 5.59
N SER A 84 5.04 -9.47 5.15
CA SER A 84 4.40 -9.19 3.86
C SER A 84 5.23 -9.72 2.70
N ASN A 85 6.56 -9.53 2.74
CA ASN A 85 7.49 -10.08 1.76
C ASN A 85 7.56 -11.62 1.81
N ALA A 86 7.61 -12.21 3.00
CA ALA A 86 7.67 -13.66 3.18
C ALA A 86 6.43 -14.40 2.63
N LEU A 87 5.27 -13.73 2.67
CA LEU A 87 3.97 -14.24 2.21
C LEU A 87 3.54 -13.67 0.85
N ASN A 88 4.40 -12.88 0.19
CA ASN A 88 4.14 -12.22 -1.09
C ASN A 88 2.78 -11.48 -1.12
N CYS A 89 2.54 -10.66 -0.10
CA CYS A 89 1.33 -9.88 0.05
C CYS A 89 1.63 -8.41 0.43
N SER A 90 0.63 -7.54 0.36
CA SER A 90 0.74 -6.17 0.86
C SER A 90 0.54 -6.10 2.37
N VAL A 91 1.12 -5.08 2.98
CA VAL A 91 0.91 -4.79 4.41
C VAL A 91 -0.56 -4.41 4.67
N ASP A 92 -1.17 -3.66 3.76
CA ASP A 92 -2.58 -3.27 3.84
C ASP A 92 -3.52 -4.47 3.80
N TYR A 93 -3.17 -5.51 3.04
CA TYR A 93 -3.88 -6.77 3.10
C TYR A 93 -3.74 -7.42 4.49
N LEU A 94 -2.55 -7.50 5.08
CA LEU A 94 -2.41 -8.07 6.42
C LEU A 94 -3.24 -7.33 7.48
N PHE A 95 -3.48 -6.02 7.31
CA PHE A 95 -4.25 -5.21 8.24
C PHE A 95 -5.75 -5.10 7.95
N GLY A 96 -6.27 -5.70 6.88
CA GLY A 96 -7.69 -5.57 6.56
C GLY A 96 -8.08 -4.28 5.84
N ARG A 97 -7.11 -3.53 5.31
CA ARG A 97 -7.36 -2.28 4.56
C ARG A 97 -7.65 -2.52 3.08
N SER A 98 -7.19 -3.64 2.53
CA SER A 98 -7.48 -4.09 1.18
C SER A 98 -7.90 -5.56 1.22
N ASP A 99 -8.86 -5.97 0.39
CA ASP A 99 -9.23 -7.39 0.23
C ASP A 99 -8.37 -8.12 -0.80
N GLU A 100 -7.51 -7.39 -1.53
CA GLU A 100 -6.59 -7.95 -2.50
C GLU A 100 -5.23 -8.27 -1.85
N PRO A 101 -4.75 -9.54 -1.89
CA PRO A 101 -3.51 -9.95 -1.24
C PRO A 101 -2.28 -9.23 -1.77
N ARG A 102 -2.25 -8.92 -3.05
CA ARG A 102 -1.13 -8.29 -3.74
C ARG A 102 -1.61 -6.96 -4.29
N TYR A 103 -0.75 -5.95 -4.27
CA TYR A 103 -0.97 -4.79 -5.13
C TYR A 103 -0.99 -5.29 -6.57
N SER A 104 -2.07 -5.00 -7.31
CA SER A 104 -2.08 -5.26 -8.74
C SER A 104 -0.95 -4.45 -9.39
N PRO A 105 -0.23 -5.02 -10.37
CA PRO A 105 0.82 -4.31 -11.10
C PRO A 105 0.33 -3.01 -11.76
N GLU A 106 -0.99 -2.86 -11.95
CA GLU A 106 -1.59 -1.63 -12.48
C GLU A 106 -1.30 -0.40 -11.59
N GLN A 107 -0.94 -0.59 -10.31
CA GLN A 107 -0.72 0.50 -9.34
C GLN A 107 0.72 0.65 -8.87
N SER A 108 1.66 -0.19 -9.33
CA SER A 108 3.09 -0.11 -8.95
C SER A 108 3.96 0.21 -10.16
N HIS A 109 3.72 1.38 -10.74
CA HIS A 109 4.35 1.84 -11.97
C HIS A 109 5.70 2.55 -11.74
N GLU A 110 6.55 2.08 -10.81
CA GLU A 110 7.77 2.83 -10.46
C GLU A 110 9.11 2.06 -10.50
N LEU A 111 9.18 0.74 -10.72
CA LEU A 111 10.49 0.06 -10.69
C LEU A 111 10.78 -0.99 -11.78
N GLU A 112 10.07 -1.00 -12.93
CA GLU A 112 10.33 -2.03 -13.97
C GLU A 112 10.64 -1.56 -15.41
N ASN A 113 10.74 -0.27 -15.74
CA ASN A 113 10.89 0.14 -17.15
C ASN A 113 12.31 0.59 -17.54
N GLU A 114 13.30 -0.31 -17.42
CA GLU A 114 14.51 -0.28 -18.26
C GLU A 114 14.27 -0.90 -19.65
N ARG A 115 13.07 -1.43 -19.91
CA ARG A 115 12.72 -1.97 -21.22
C ARG A 115 12.61 -0.82 -22.22
N PRO A 116 13.29 -0.90 -23.37
CA PRO A 116 13.11 0.08 -24.44
C PRO A 116 11.66 0.03 -24.91
N ILE A 117 10.96 1.14 -24.79
CA ILE A 117 9.58 1.31 -25.28
C ILE A 117 9.64 1.53 -26.78
N SER A 118 8.81 0.81 -27.54
CA SER A 118 8.64 1.07 -28.97
C SER A 118 7.93 2.41 -29.16
N VAL A 119 8.41 3.22 -30.11
CA VAL A 119 7.73 4.48 -30.49
C VAL A 119 6.28 4.23 -30.85
N HIS A 120 5.98 3.13 -31.55
CA HIS A 120 4.60 2.81 -31.93
C HIS A 120 3.69 2.62 -30.71
N GLU A 121 4.19 1.93 -29.68
CA GLU A 121 3.48 1.72 -28.41
C GLU A 121 3.29 3.04 -27.65
N LEU A 122 4.27 3.94 -27.72
CA LEU A 122 4.18 5.27 -27.09
C LEU A 122 3.02 6.09 -27.68
N VAL A 123 2.91 6.14 -29.01
CA VAL A 123 1.88 6.94 -29.71
C VAL A 123 0.47 6.37 -29.55
N GLU A 124 0.32 5.06 -29.38
CA GLU A 124 -0.99 4.44 -29.20
C GLU A 124 -1.54 4.60 -27.77
N ARG A 125 -0.67 4.51 -26.77
CA ARG A 125 -1.09 4.47 -25.36
C ARG A 125 -1.08 5.82 -24.68
N TYR A 126 -0.26 6.75 -25.15
CA TYR A 126 -0.01 8.01 -24.46
C TYR A 126 -0.25 9.20 -25.37
N THR A 127 -0.90 10.23 -24.82
CA THR A 127 -0.96 11.55 -25.45
C THR A 127 0.31 12.30 -25.10
N ILE A 128 1.03 12.74 -26.13
CA ILE A 128 2.21 13.58 -25.96
C ILE A 128 1.74 15.01 -25.78
N LEU A 129 2.22 15.68 -24.73
CA LEU A 129 1.91 17.08 -24.45
C LEU A 129 3.17 17.92 -24.70
N MET A 130 2.97 19.11 -25.24
CA MET A 130 3.96 20.17 -25.31
C MET A 130 4.12 20.84 -23.94
N ASP A 131 5.23 21.55 -23.72
CA ASP A 131 5.51 22.21 -22.43
C ASP A 131 4.49 23.32 -22.08
N ASP A 132 3.77 23.85 -23.07
CA ASP A 132 2.67 24.80 -22.91
C ASP A 132 1.33 24.12 -22.57
N GLY A 133 1.29 22.78 -22.56
CA GLY A 133 0.13 21.97 -22.20
C GLY A 133 -0.73 21.55 -23.39
N ASP A 134 -0.39 21.94 -24.61
CA ASP A 134 -1.12 21.53 -25.80
C ASP A 134 -0.80 20.08 -26.19
N ALA A 135 -1.83 19.33 -26.61
CA ALA A 135 -1.67 17.95 -27.02
C ALA A 135 -1.17 17.87 -28.46
N LEU A 136 -0.10 17.11 -28.67
CA LEU A 136 0.43 16.83 -29.99
C LEU A 136 -0.53 15.90 -30.75
N THR A 137 -0.87 16.30 -31.97
CA THR A 137 -1.66 15.47 -32.88
C THR A 137 -0.84 14.29 -33.40
N LYS A 138 -1.52 13.24 -33.87
CA LYS A 138 -0.84 12.04 -34.37
C LYS A 138 0.03 12.35 -35.59
N GLU A 139 -0.39 13.34 -36.37
CA GLU A 139 0.28 13.85 -37.55
C GLU A 139 1.59 14.55 -37.18
N GLU A 140 1.55 15.47 -36.20
CA GLU A 140 2.75 16.15 -35.69
C GLU A 140 3.76 15.18 -35.07
N VAL A 141 3.26 14.15 -34.37
CA VAL A 141 4.12 13.07 -33.84
C VAL A 141 4.81 12.32 -34.99
N ALA A 142 4.10 12.03 -36.09
CA ALA A 142 4.69 11.37 -37.25
C ALA A 142 5.79 12.22 -37.91
N GLU A 143 5.57 13.53 -38.05
CA GLU A 143 6.58 14.46 -38.56
C GLU A 143 7.85 14.48 -37.69
N MET A 144 7.68 14.45 -36.37
CA MET A 144 8.79 14.36 -35.42
C MET A 144 9.61 13.07 -35.62
N LEU A 145 8.95 11.94 -35.91
CA LEU A 145 9.62 10.67 -36.19
C LEU A 145 10.41 10.71 -37.49
N ASP A 146 9.83 11.27 -38.55
CA ASP A 146 10.50 11.42 -39.83
C ASP A 146 11.77 12.27 -39.71
N TYR A 147 11.69 13.40 -38.99
CA TYR A 147 12.86 14.23 -38.70
C TYR A 147 13.97 13.45 -38.00
N ILE A 148 13.64 12.67 -36.96
CA ILE A 148 14.62 11.87 -36.21
C ILE A 148 15.29 10.83 -37.13
N GLN A 149 14.52 10.16 -37.98
CA GLN A 149 15.03 9.16 -38.92
C GLN A 149 15.98 9.78 -39.95
N VAL A 150 15.61 10.91 -40.55
CA VAL A 150 16.44 11.65 -41.51
C VAL A 150 17.74 12.10 -40.83
N ARG A 151 17.65 12.66 -39.62
CA ARG A 151 18.84 13.12 -38.87
C ARG A 151 19.82 11.99 -38.55
N ARG A 152 19.32 10.78 -38.27
CA ARG A 152 20.17 9.59 -38.05
C ARG A 152 20.90 9.19 -39.35
N LYS A 153 20.19 9.11 -40.47
CA LYS A 153 20.78 8.79 -41.79
C LYS A 153 21.86 9.80 -42.22
N MET A 154 21.70 11.07 -41.87
CA MET A 154 22.70 12.12 -42.17
C MET A 154 23.95 12.02 -41.28
N LYS A 155 23.83 11.49 -40.06
CA LYS A 155 24.97 11.25 -39.15
C LYS A 155 25.78 10.01 -39.52
N GLU A 156 25.13 8.97 -40.07
CA GLU A 156 25.81 7.73 -40.49
C GLU A 156 26.59 7.86 -41.81
N LYS A 157 26.29 8.89 -42.62
CA LYS A 157 26.97 9.17 -43.90
C LYS A 157 28.19 10.10 -43.78
N ARG A 158 28.52 10.55 -42.57
CA ARG A 158 29.63 11.47 -42.28
C ARG A 158 30.78 10.71 -41.63
#